data_AF-A0A8R7PMN9-F1
#
_entry.id   AF-A0A8R7PMN9-F1
#
_cell.length_a   1.000
_cell.length_b   1.000
_cell.length_c   1.000
_cell.angle_alpha   90.00
_cell.angle_beta   90.00
_cell.angle_gamma   90.00
#
_symmetry.space_group_name_H-M   'P 1'
#
loop_
_entity.id
_entity.type
_entity.pdbx_description
1 polymer ?
#
loop_
_entity_poly.entity_id
_entity_poly.type
_entity_poly.pdbx_seq_one_letter_code
_entity_poly.pdbx_strand_id
1 'polypeptide(L)'
;MYQQIACHDGFRVLKLPYKSFNDDSPPAYNSKPREGLPEFSMCVFLPEDRDGLRSLVGRITARPKFLHEHLPRDHVPVGKFRLPKFKLMYMNNIRNVLKDLGLQLPFNRVLANMAGIVGDD
;
A
#
# COMPACT_ATOMS: atom_id res chain seq x y z
N MET A 1 1.09 -25.35 5.07
CA MET A 1 0.47 -24.03 5.36
C MET A 1 0.16 -23.36 4.03
N TYR A 2 -0.96 -22.66 3.89
CA TYR A 2 -1.30 -21.91 2.67
C TYR A 2 -1.26 -20.42 2.94
N GLN A 3 -0.80 -19.62 1.97
CA GLN A 3 -0.71 -18.15 2.06
C GLN A 3 -1.06 -17.51 0.72
N GLN A 4 -1.57 -16.27 0.75
CA GLN A 4 -1.79 -15.48 -0.48
C GLN A 4 -0.48 -14.88 -0.97
N ILE A 5 0.20 -15.59 -1.87
CA ILE A 5 1.50 -15.18 -2.41
C ILE A 5 1.47 -15.24 -3.94
N ALA A 6 2.02 -14.21 -4.58
CA ALA A 6 2.33 -14.18 -6.00
C ALA A 6 3.85 -14.10 -6.19
N CYS A 7 4.38 -14.91 -7.10
CA CYS A 7 5.78 -14.92 -7.48
C CYS A 7 5.94 -14.27 -8.85
N HIS A 8 6.86 -13.32 -8.94
CA HIS A 8 7.16 -12.57 -10.16
C HIS A 8 8.67 -12.58 -10.39
N ASP A 9 9.09 -12.16 -11.59
CA ASP A 9 10.51 -12.07 -11.90
C ASP A 9 11.22 -11.04 -11.00
N GLY A 10 12.09 -11.54 -10.12
CA GLY A 10 12.90 -10.78 -9.18
C GLY A 10 12.17 -10.23 -7.94
N PHE A 11 10.92 -10.63 -7.65
CA PHE A 11 10.25 -10.32 -6.37
C PHE A 11 9.03 -11.21 -6.09
N ARG A 12 8.61 -11.23 -4.82
CA ARG A 12 7.39 -11.91 -4.35
C ARG A 12 6.47 -10.92 -3.66
N VAL A 13 5.16 -11.16 -3.74
CA VAL A 13 4.14 -10.33 -3.07
C VAL A 13 3.33 -11.21 -2.14
N LEU A 14 3.24 -10.82 -0.87
CA LEU A 14 2.37 -11.43 0.13
C LEU A 14 1.20 -10.50 0.41
N LYS A 15 -0.03 -11.02 0.46
CA LYS A 15 -1.23 -10.28 0.89
C LYS A 15 -1.72 -10.80 2.24
N LEU A 16 -1.94 -9.88 3.18
CA LEU A 16 -2.39 -10.15 4.56
C LEU A 16 -3.70 -9.40 4.81
N PRO A 17 -4.86 -10.06 4.69
CA PRO A 17 -6.14 -9.43 4.99
C PRO A 17 -6.25 -9.10 6.48
N TYR A 18 -6.75 -7.90 6.79
CA TYR A 18 -7.14 -7.55 8.15
C TYR A 18 -8.51 -8.13 8.46
N LYS A 19 -8.73 -8.53 9.71
CA LYS A 19 -10.07 -8.89 10.18
C LYS A 19 -11.00 -7.69 10.02
N SER A 20 -12.18 -7.92 9.45
CA SER A 20 -13.22 -6.89 9.40
C SER A 20 -13.83 -6.71 10.79
N PHE A 21 -14.37 -5.52 11.07
CA PHE A 21 -14.81 -5.07 12.42
C PHE A 21 -15.93 -5.92 13.07
N ASN A 22 -16.47 -6.93 12.37
CA ASN A 22 -17.57 -7.79 12.84
C ASN A 22 -17.21 -9.29 12.87
N ASP A 23 -15.91 -9.63 12.86
CA ASP A 23 -15.38 -11.01 12.73
C ASP A 23 -15.26 -11.77 14.07
N ASP A 24 -16.30 -11.70 14.92
CA ASP A 24 -16.49 -12.62 16.05
C ASP A 24 -17.24 -13.90 15.63
N SER A 25 -17.81 -13.93 14.42
CA SER A 25 -18.36 -15.15 13.82
C SER A 25 -17.27 -15.93 13.09
N PRO A 26 -17.23 -17.27 13.20
CA PRO A 26 -16.26 -18.09 12.47
C PRO A 26 -16.39 -17.84 10.96
N PRO A 27 -15.30 -17.96 10.18
CA PRO A 27 -15.31 -17.68 8.75
C PRO A 27 -16.27 -18.65 8.06
N ALA A 28 -17.52 -18.20 7.88
CA ALA A 28 -18.47 -18.93 7.08
C ALA A 28 -18.00 -18.78 5.63
N TYR A 29 -17.73 -19.93 5.01
CA TYR A 29 -17.40 -20.15 3.61
C TYR A 29 -18.45 -19.58 2.62
N ASN A 30 -19.45 -18.82 3.10
CA ASN A 30 -20.54 -18.19 2.35
C ASN A 30 -20.95 -16.80 2.90
N SER A 31 -20.10 -16.10 3.66
CA SER A 31 -20.40 -14.72 4.07
C SER A 31 -20.42 -13.80 2.84
N LYS A 32 -21.61 -13.36 2.41
CA LYS A 32 -21.71 -12.24 1.46
C LYS A 32 -20.93 -11.05 2.05
N PRO A 33 -20.03 -10.41 1.29
CA PRO A 33 -19.49 -9.12 1.69
C PRO A 33 -20.67 -8.20 2.03
N ARG A 34 -20.69 -7.61 3.23
CA ARG A 34 -21.69 -6.58 3.51
C ARG A 34 -21.40 -5.41 2.59
N GLU A 35 -22.35 -5.12 1.69
CA GLU A 35 -22.27 -4.02 0.76
C GLU A 35 -21.90 -2.73 1.51
N GLY A 36 -20.76 -2.14 1.17
CA GLY A 36 -20.41 -0.77 1.58
C GLY A 36 -19.24 -0.59 2.56
N LEU A 37 -18.61 -1.64 3.10
CA LEU A 37 -17.40 -1.47 3.92
C LEU A 37 -16.12 -1.83 3.16
N PRO A 38 -15.07 -0.98 3.19
CA PRO A 38 -13.80 -1.28 2.52
C PRO A 38 -13.07 -2.42 3.22
N GLU A 39 -12.59 -3.38 2.42
CA GLU A 39 -11.68 -4.42 2.89
C GLU A 39 -10.23 -3.91 2.85
N PHE A 40 -9.49 -4.12 3.94
CA PHE A 40 -8.09 -3.72 4.03
C PHE A 40 -7.17 -4.93 4.04
N SER A 41 -6.02 -4.79 3.40
CA SER A 41 -4.95 -5.79 3.45
C SER A 41 -3.58 -5.11 3.47
N MET A 42 -2.65 -5.66 4.23
CA MET A 42 -1.23 -5.31 4.09
C MET A 42 -0.65 -6.13 2.93
N CYS A 43 -0.01 -5.46 1.97
CA CYS A 43 0.70 -6.12 0.87
C CYS A 43 2.21 -5.92 1.01
N VAL A 44 2.95 -7.01 1.19
CA VAL A 44 4.40 -7.00 1.37
C VAL A 44 5.06 -7.37 0.06
N PHE A 45 5.75 -6.42 -0.55
CA PHE A 45 6.57 -6.61 -1.75
C PHE A 45 8.01 -6.91 -1.33
N LEU A 46 8.46 -8.15 -1.54
CA LEU A 46 9.76 -8.64 -1.12
C LEU A 46 10.65 -8.88 -2.37
N PRO A 47 11.66 -8.05 -2.64
CA PRO A 47 12.67 -8.34 -3.64
C PRO A 47 13.42 -9.64 -3.33
N GLU A 48 13.90 -10.33 -4.36
CA GLU A 48 14.77 -11.49 -4.16
C GLU A 48 16.18 -11.08 -3.70
N ASP A 49 16.70 -10.01 -4.27
CA ASP A 49 17.98 -9.41 -3.87
C ASP A 49 17.85 -8.64 -2.57
N ARG A 50 18.86 -8.76 -1.69
CA ARG A 50 18.89 -8.06 -0.39
C ARG A 50 18.80 -6.54 -0.53
N ASP A 51 19.49 -5.99 -1.53
CA ASP A 51 19.51 -4.54 -1.82
C ASP A 51 18.52 -4.15 -2.93
N GLY A 52 17.62 -5.07 -3.31
CA GLY A 52 16.70 -4.93 -4.44
C GLY A 52 15.55 -3.94 -4.25
N LEU A 53 15.38 -3.37 -3.04
CA LEU A 53 14.22 -2.54 -2.72
C LEU A 53 14.16 -1.27 -3.59
N ARG A 54 15.30 -0.61 -3.83
CA ARG A 54 15.36 0.60 -4.67
C ARG A 54 14.96 0.31 -6.12
N SER A 55 15.46 -0.81 -6.67
CA SER A 55 15.10 -1.26 -8.02
C SER A 55 13.60 -1.59 -8.12
N LEU A 56 13.06 -2.28 -7.12
CA LEU A 56 11.63 -2.60 -7.06
C LEU A 56 10.76 -1.34 -6.97
N VAL A 57 11.14 -0.34 -6.18
CA VAL A 57 10.44 0.96 -6.14
C VAL A 57 10.47 1.63 -7.51
N GLY A 58 11.60 1.61 -8.22
CA GLY A 58 11.69 2.12 -9.60
C GLY A 58 10.71 1.42 -10.57
N ARG A 59 10.55 0.09 -10.44
CA ARG A 59 9.56 -0.67 -11.24
C ARG A 59 8.12 -0.28 -10.90
N ILE A 60 7.83 -0.06 -9.62
CA ILE A 60 6.51 0.38 -9.13
C ILE A 60 6.17 1.78 -9.69
N THR A 61 7.11 2.72 -9.63
CA THR A 61 6.86 4.11 -10.07
C THR A 61 6.83 4.27 -11.59
N ALA A 62 7.47 3.37 -12.34
CA ALA A 62 7.47 3.42 -13.80
C ALA A 62 6.13 3.01 -14.46
N ARG A 63 5.24 2.30 -13.73
CA ARG A 63 4.01 1.74 -14.30
C ARG A 63 2.80 1.97 -13.38
N PRO A 64 1.81 2.79 -13.77
CA PRO A 64 0.68 3.16 -12.90
C PRO A 64 -0.12 1.98 -12.34
N LYS A 65 -0.26 0.90 -13.10
CA LYS A 65 -1.03 -0.29 -12.71
C LYS A 65 -0.22 -1.35 -11.97
N PHE A 66 1.08 -1.12 -11.74
CA PHE A 66 2.00 -2.14 -11.23
C PHE A 66 1.48 -2.79 -9.96
N LEU A 67 1.05 -2.02 -8.97
CA LEU A 67 0.58 -2.60 -7.71
C LEU A 67 -0.59 -3.57 -7.94
N HIS A 68 -1.63 -3.13 -8.65
CA HIS A 68 -2.84 -3.91 -8.87
C HIS A 68 -2.60 -5.18 -9.71
N GLU A 69 -1.72 -5.10 -10.72
CA GLU A 69 -1.38 -6.23 -11.58
C GLU A 69 -0.62 -7.34 -10.87
N HIS A 70 0.12 -7.02 -9.80
CA HIS A 70 1.01 -7.96 -9.12
C HIS A 70 0.47 -8.47 -7.78
N LEU A 71 -0.75 -8.09 -7.38
CA LEU A 71 -1.37 -8.60 -6.15
C LEU A 71 -1.74 -10.10 -6.27
N PRO A 72 -1.54 -10.89 -5.20
CA PRO A 72 -1.98 -12.28 -5.15
C PRO A 72 -3.51 -12.40 -5.24
N ARG A 73 -3.98 -13.40 -6.00
CA ARG A 73 -5.40 -13.78 -6.10
C ARG A 73 -5.71 -15.11 -5.43
N ASP A 74 -4.73 -16.00 -5.38
CA ASP A 74 -4.89 -17.37 -4.91
C ASP A 74 -4.07 -17.67 -3.66
N HIS A 75 -4.46 -18.71 -2.93
CA HIS A 75 -3.70 -19.27 -1.83
C HIS A 75 -2.78 -20.38 -2.35
N VAL A 76 -1.50 -20.32 -2.00
CA VAL A 76 -0.50 -21.30 -2.43
C VAL A 76 0.11 -22.02 -1.22
N PRO A 77 0.50 -23.29 -1.34
CA PRO A 77 1.21 -23.99 -0.28
C PRO A 77 2.58 -23.35 -0.07
N VAL A 78 2.95 -23.13 1.19
CA VAL A 78 4.25 -22.58 1.58
C VAL A 78 4.99 -23.53 2.51
N GLY A 79 6.31 -23.58 2.33
CA GLY A 79 7.24 -24.25 3.23
C GLY A 79 7.59 -23.36 4.44
N LYS A 80 8.88 -23.03 4.59
CA LYS A 80 9.33 -22.09 5.63
C LYS A 80 8.85 -20.68 5.31
N PHE A 81 7.95 -20.15 6.12
CA PHE A 81 7.40 -18.81 5.98
C PHE A 81 7.77 -17.95 7.19
N ARG A 82 8.34 -16.77 6.96
CA ARG A 82 8.80 -15.85 8.01
C ARG A 82 8.38 -14.43 7.66
N LEU A 83 7.71 -13.77 8.60
CA LEU A 83 7.39 -12.35 8.51
C LEU A 83 7.87 -11.70 9.83
N PRO A 84 8.82 -10.76 9.79
CA PRO A 84 9.28 -10.09 11.00
C PRO A 84 8.15 -9.22 11.56
N LYS A 85 7.97 -9.26 12.89
CA LYS A 85 7.13 -8.30 13.58
C LYS A 85 7.90 -6.98 13.68
N PHE A 86 7.28 -5.89 13.29
CA PHE A 86 7.85 -4.55 13.41
C PHE A 86 6.81 -3.54 13.87
N LYS A 87 7.28 -2.50 14.53
CA LYS A 87 6.52 -1.28 14.83
C LYS A 87 7.41 -0.11 14.43
N LEU A 88 6.89 0.77 13.58
CA LEU A 88 7.62 1.93 13.10
C LEU A 88 6.69 3.14 13.12
N MET A 89 7.26 4.30 13.40
CA MET A 89 6.60 5.60 13.35
C MET A 89 7.44 6.47 12.44
N TYR A 90 6.79 7.12 11.48
CA TYR A 90 7.44 8.00 10.53
C TYR A 90 6.70 9.32 10.50
N MET A 91 7.42 10.42 10.72
CA MET A 91 6.89 11.77 10.63
C MET A 91 7.86 12.58 9.78
N ASN A 92 7.37 13.18 8.71
CA ASN A 92 8.18 14.01 7.83
C ASN A 92 7.36 15.17 7.26
N ASN A 93 8.04 16.27 6.96
CA ASN A 93 7.46 17.39 6.24
C ASN A 93 7.57 17.15 4.73
N ILE A 94 6.43 17.01 4.06
CA ILE A 94 6.38 16.73 2.61
C ILE A 94 6.47 17.99 1.73
N ARG A 95 6.62 19.19 2.30
CA ARG A 95 6.64 20.46 1.56
C ARG A 95 7.63 20.44 0.39
N ASN A 96 8.87 20.03 0.65
CA ASN A 96 9.90 20.04 -0.39
C ASN A 96 9.64 18.96 -1.44
N VAL A 97 9.20 17.77 -1.03
CA VAL A 97 8.81 16.69 -1.96
C VAL A 97 7.69 17.15 -2.89
N LEU A 98 6.68 17.86 -2.37
CA LEU A 98 5.59 18.39 -3.20
C LEU A 98 6.07 19.47 -4.17
N LYS A 99 7.00 20.34 -3.75
CA LYS A 99 7.63 21.32 -4.64
C LYS A 99 8.41 20.66 -5.77
N ASP A 100 9.18 19.61 -5.45
CA ASP A 100 9.96 18.83 -6.42
C ASP A 100 9.04 18.10 -7.42
N LEU A 101 7.82 17.75 -7.00
CA LEU A 101 6.75 17.22 -7.86
C LEU A 101 5.98 18.31 -8.64
N GLY A 102 6.39 19.58 -8.56
CA GLY A 102 5.81 20.70 -9.30
C GLY A 102 4.75 21.51 -8.56
N LEU A 103 4.34 21.11 -7.36
CA LEU A 103 3.35 21.83 -6.55
C LEU A 103 4.03 22.99 -5.80
N GLN A 104 4.30 24.09 -6.50
CA GLN A 104 5.04 25.23 -5.95
C GLN A 104 4.16 26.34 -5.39
N LEU A 105 3.07 26.69 -6.10
CA LEU A 105 2.23 27.85 -5.81
C LEU A 105 1.60 27.86 -4.40
N PRO A 106 1.05 26.74 -3.88
CA PRO A 106 0.45 26.74 -2.54
C PRO A 106 1.45 27.04 -1.41
N PHE A 107 2.75 26.94 -1.67
CA PHE A 107 3.81 27.22 -0.70
C PHE A 107 4.53 28.55 -0.95
N ASN A 108 4.08 29.33 -1.94
CA ASN A 108 4.62 30.64 -2.25
C ASN A 108 3.82 31.72 -1.50
N ARG A 109 4.48 32.52 -0.66
CA ARG A 109 3.80 33.53 0.17
C ARG A 109 3.11 34.64 -0.61
N VAL A 110 3.57 34.92 -1.83
CA VAL A 110 3.07 36.03 -2.65
C VAL A 110 2.11 35.54 -3.72
N LEU A 111 2.41 34.39 -4.33
CA LEU A 111 1.65 33.86 -5.47
C LEU A 111 0.60 32.81 -5.07
N ALA A 112 0.55 32.39 -3.80
CA ALA A 112 -0.48 31.46 -3.35
C ALA A 112 -1.86 32.12 -3.46
N ASN A 113 -2.72 31.56 -4.30
CA ASN A 113 -4.14 31.89 -4.31
C ASN A 113 -4.89 30.88 -3.45
N MET A 114 -5.37 31.33 -2.28
CA MET A 114 -6.14 30.54 -1.31
C MET A 114 -7.54 31.14 -1.10
N ALA A 115 -8.04 31.94 -2.05
CA ALA A 115 -9.28 32.70 -1.91
C ALA A 115 -10.52 31.83 -1.59
N GLY A 116 -10.52 30.55 -1.98
CA GLY A 116 -11.60 29.61 -1.65
C GLY A 116 -11.50 28.95 -0.26
N ILE A 117 -10.48 29.29 0.55
CA ILE A 117 -10.27 28.73 1.90
C ILE A 117 -10.58 29.75 3.00
N VAL A 118 -10.38 31.04 2.74
CA VAL A 118 -10.72 32.11 3.68
C VAL A 118 -12.19 32.48 3.44
N GLY A 119 -13.00 32.46 4.50
CA GLY A 119 -14.41 32.85 4.42
C GLY A 119 -14.56 34.35 4.14
N ASP A 120 -15.68 34.73 3.52
CA ASP A 120 -16.07 36.12 3.38
C ASP A 120 -16.53 36.62 4.77
N ASP A 121 -15.65 37.35 5.48
CA ASP A 121 -16.02 38.11 6.67
C ASP A 121 -16.86 39.35 6.31
#